data_AF-A0A453CB52-F1
#
_entry.id   AF-A0A453CB52-F1
#
_cell.length_a   1.000
_cell.length_b   1.000
_cell.length_c   1.000
_cell.angle_alpha   90.00
_cell.angle_beta   90.00
_cell.angle_gamma   90.00
#
_symmetry.space_group_name_H-M   'P 1'
#
loop_
_entity.id
_entity.type
_entity.pdbx_description
1 polymer ?
#
loop_
_entity_poly.entity_id
_entity_poly.type
_entity_poly.pdbx_seq_one_letter_code
_entity_poly.pdbx_strand_id
1 'polypeptide(L)'
;QNDETLLPELEVDVREECVKFGPIDNVKVCENHPQGVVLVKFKDRKDGLKCIEKMNGRWFGGKQIHASEDDGSIKHALIRDYDAEVSRLERFGEELEEST
;
A
#
# COMPACT_ATOMS: atom_id res chain seq x y z
N GLN A 1 -6.18 -16.91 4.77
CA GLN A 1 -5.64 -16.23 5.96
C GLN A 1 -5.73 -14.75 5.71
N ASN A 2 -6.73 -14.10 6.31
CA ASN A 2 -6.83 -12.65 6.35
C ASN A 2 -6.24 -12.28 7.72
N ASP A 3 -4.91 -12.25 7.81
CA ASP A 3 -4.25 -11.86 9.05
C ASP A 3 -4.45 -10.35 9.24
N GLU A 4 -5.39 -9.99 10.11
CA GLU A 4 -5.73 -8.61 10.48
C GLU A 4 -4.51 -7.83 11.04
N THR A 5 -3.41 -8.51 11.37
CA THR A 5 -2.18 -7.89 11.85
C THR A 5 -1.23 -7.46 10.72
N LEU A 6 -1.40 -7.95 9.48
CA LEU A 6 -0.45 -7.67 8.40
C LEU A 6 -0.38 -6.19 8.02
N LEU A 7 -1.52 -5.49 8.04
CA LEU A 7 -1.59 -4.07 7.70
C LEU A 7 -0.89 -3.18 8.72
N PRO A 8 -1.16 -3.29 10.04
CA PRO A 8 -0.45 -2.50 11.03
C PRO A 8 1.04 -2.85 11.11
N GLU A 9 1.42 -4.12 10.94
CA GLU A 9 2.84 -4.51 10.88
C GLU A 9 3.54 -3.86 9.68
N LEU A 10 2.94 -3.91 8.48
CA LEU A 10 3.46 -3.26 7.27
C LEU A 10 3.62 -1.75 7.45
N GLU A 11 2.63 -1.09 8.06
CA GLU A 11 2.70 0.36 8.31
C GLU A 11 3.87 0.71 9.23
N VAL A 12 4.07 -0.08 10.29
CA VAL A 12 5.17 0.10 11.24
C VAL A 12 6.52 -0.10 10.54
N ASP A 13 6.68 -1.19 9.79
CA ASP A 13 7.93 -1.52 9.08
C ASP A 13 8.32 -0.41 8.09
N VAL A 14 7.36 0.05 7.29
CA VAL A 14 7.58 1.15 6.32
C VAL A 14 7.95 2.44 7.05
N ARG A 15 7.26 2.76 8.15
CA ARG A 15 7.55 3.96 8.95
C ARG A 15 8.95 3.92 9.56
N GLU A 16 9.35 2.81 10.16
CA GLU A 16 10.66 2.64 10.79
C GLU A 16 11.81 2.69 9.79
N GLU A 17 11.60 2.21 8.57
CA GLU A 17 12.58 2.31 7.51
C GLU A 17 12.66 3.75 6.98
N CYS A 18 11.51 4.39 6.73
CA CYS A 18 11.45 5.73 6.16
C CYS A 18 11.91 6.84 7.12
N VAL A 19 11.77 6.67 8.45
CA VAL A 19 12.16 7.70 9.43
C VAL A 19 13.67 7.95 9.43
N LYS A 20 14.46 7.01 8.91
CA LYS A 20 15.92 7.12 8.75
C LYS A 20 16.33 8.22 7.75
N PHE A 21 15.42 8.62 6.86
CA PHE A 21 15.67 9.68 5.87
C PHE A 21 15.29 11.07 6.37
N GLY A 22 14.32 11.16 7.29
CA GLY A 22 13.84 12.40 7.84
C GLY A 22 12.53 12.26 8.63
N PRO A 23 12.06 13.34 9.26
CA PRO A 23 10.83 13.31 10.04
C PRO A 23 9.60 13.07 9.16
N ILE A 24 8.83 12.04 9.51
CA ILE A 24 7.59 11.66 8.84
C ILE A 24 6.41 12.43 9.47
N ASP A 25 5.50 12.89 8.62
CA ASP A 25 4.22 13.48 8.97
C ASP A 25 3.12 12.41 9.06
N ASN A 26 3.02 11.55 8.04
CA ASN A 26 2.01 10.50 7.98
C ASN A 26 2.44 9.30 7.12
N VAL A 27 1.99 8.10 7.46
CA VAL A 27 2.08 6.89 6.62
C VAL A 27 0.67 6.37 6.39
N LYS A 28 0.34 5.96 5.17
CA LYS A 28 -0.97 5.39 4.84
C LYS A 28 -0.81 4.22 3.89
N VAL A 29 -1.19 3.04 4.34
CA VAL A 29 -1.32 1.86 3.48
C VAL A 29 -2.66 1.96 2.72
N CYS A 30 -2.62 1.87 1.39
CA CYS A 30 -3.82 1.84 0.55
C CYS A 30 -4.21 0.38 0.29
N GLU A 31 -4.85 -0.25 1.29
CA GLU A 31 -5.18 -1.69 1.29
C GLU A 31 -6.03 -2.15 0.09
N ASN A 32 -6.91 -1.28 -0.40
CA ASN A 32 -7.79 -1.60 -1.54
C ASN A 32 -7.16 -1.29 -2.90
N HIS A 33 -5.96 -0.68 -2.91
CA HIS A 33 -5.31 -0.34 -4.16
C HIS A 33 -4.75 -1.61 -4.80
N PRO A 34 -5.15 -1.98 -6.03
CA PRO A 34 -4.79 -3.27 -6.63
C PRO A 34 -3.27 -3.45 -6.80
N GLN A 35 -2.52 -2.35 -6.89
CA GLN A 35 -1.05 -2.35 -6.97
C GLN A 35 -0.33 -2.37 -5.61
N GLY A 36 -1.03 -2.35 -4.48
CA GLY A 36 -0.42 -2.36 -3.14
C GLY A 36 0.35 -1.08 -2.81
N VAL A 37 -0.28 0.08 -2.99
CA VAL A 37 0.35 1.40 -2.79
C VAL A 37 0.43 1.75 -1.31
N VAL A 38 1.56 2.34 -0.90
CA VAL A 38 1.76 2.95 0.42
C VAL A 38 2.20 4.40 0.23
N LEU A 39 1.51 5.32 0.89
CA LEU A 39 1.84 6.74 0.88
C LEU A 39 2.65 7.09 2.13
N VAL A 40 3.81 7.71 1.93
CA VAL A 40 4.65 8.22 3.03
C VAL A 40 4.81 9.72 2.84
N LYS A 41 4.29 10.50 3.78
CA LYS A 41 4.38 11.96 3.79
C LYS A 41 5.47 12.38 4.76
N PHE A 42 6.52 13.02 4.23
CA PHE A 42 7.59 13.63 5.02
C PHE A 42 7.24 15.07 5.39
N LYS A 43 7.81 15.59 6.48
CA LYS A 43 7.71 17.02 6.81
C LYS A 43 8.49 17.88 5.82
N ASP A 44 9.61 17.37 5.32
CA ASP A 44 10.50 18.06 4.40
C ASP A 44 10.57 17.32 3.06
N ARG A 45 10.30 18.04 1.95
CA ARG A 45 10.36 17.47 0.59
C ARG A 45 11.72 16.86 0.27
N LYS A 46 12.81 17.46 0.76
CA LYS A 46 14.18 16.97 0.54
C LYS A 46 14.40 15.56 1.08
N ASP A 47 13.74 15.21 2.18
CA ASP A 47 13.87 13.88 2.78
C ASP A 47 13.03 12.85 2.02
N GLY A 48 11.89 13.26 1.49
CA GLY A 48 11.10 12.46 0.55
C GLY A 48 11.91 12.08 -0.70
N LEU A 49 12.63 13.03 -1.31
CA LEU A 49 13.48 12.76 -2.47
C LEU A 49 14.59 11.74 -2.17
N LYS A 50 15.29 11.89 -1.02
CA LYS A 50 16.30 10.91 -0.58
C LYS A 50 15.69 9.53 -0.36
N CYS A 51 14.49 9.48 0.22
CA CYS A 51 13.75 8.24 0.43
C CYS A 51 13.47 7.55 -0.92
N ILE A 52 12.98 8.29 -1.91
CA ILE A 52 12.72 7.78 -3.27
C ILE A 52 13.99 7.18 -3.87
N GLU A 53 15.11 7.90 -3.84
CA GLU A 53 16.40 7.43 -4.38
C GLU A 53 16.88 6.12 -3.72
N LYS A 54 16.56 5.91 -2.45
CA LYS A 54 17.00 4.74 -1.67
C LYS A 54 16.02 3.57 -1.69
N MET A 55 14.73 3.85 -1.83
CA MET A 55 13.67 2.86 -1.79
C MET A 55 13.31 2.34 -3.18
N ASN A 56 13.43 3.16 -4.23
CA ASN A 56 13.09 2.72 -5.58
C ASN A 56 13.98 1.54 -6.01
N GLY A 57 13.35 0.42 -6.40
CA GLY A 57 14.03 -0.80 -6.82
C GLY A 57 14.44 -1.75 -5.68
N ARG A 58 14.13 -1.41 -4.41
CA ARG A 58 14.31 -2.34 -3.28
C ARG A 58 13.35 -3.52 -3.37
N TRP A 59 13.71 -4.60 -2.69
CA TRP A 59 12.87 -5.80 -2.58
C TRP A 59 12.08 -5.78 -1.27
N PHE A 60 10.78 -6.06 -1.34
CA PHE A 60 9.87 -6.17 -0.22
C PHE A 60 8.87 -7.31 -0.46
N GLY A 61 8.77 -8.27 0.47
CA GLY A 61 7.83 -9.38 0.36
C GLY A 61 7.96 -10.21 -0.93
N GLY A 62 9.18 -10.34 -1.47
CA GLY A 62 9.44 -11.07 -2.72
C GLY A 62 9.10 -10.31 -4.01
N LYS A 63 8.75 -9.02 -3.92
CA LYS A 63 8.50 -8.13 -5.07
C LYS A 63 9.44 -6.93 -5.03
N GLN A 64 9.77 -6.37 -6.20
CA GLN A 64 10.48 -5.08 -6.26
C GLN A 64 9.50 -3.93 -6.11
N ILE A 65 9.86 -2.95 -5.28
CA ILE A 65 9.06 -1.74 -5.07
C ILE A 65 9.47 -0.64 -6.03
N HIS A 66 8.49 0.16 -6.43
CA HIS A 66 8.71 1.40 -7.15
C HIS A 66 8.38 2.58 -6.23
N ALA A 67 9.32 3.52 -6.08
CA ALA A 67 9.11 4.72 -5.30
C ALA A 67 9.21 5.94 -6.22
N SER A 68 8.24 6.85 -6.08
CA SER A 68 8.10 8.07 -6.89
C SER A 68 7.49 9.18 -6.05
N GLU A 69 7.66 10.43 -6.48
CA GLU A 69 7.01 11.58 -5.83
C GLU A 69 5.51 11.59 -6.15
N ASP A 70 4.68 11.76 -5.13
CA ASP A 70 3.25 11.96 -5.28
C ASP A 70 2.94 13.47 -5.34
N ASP A 71 2.29 13.89 -6.42
CA ASP A 71 1.81 15.26 -6.62
C ASP A 71 0.45 15.51 -5.92
N GLY A 72 -0.19 14.47 -5.37
CA GLY A 72 -1.49 14.56 -4.70
C GLY A 72 -2.69 14.65 -5.65
N SER A 73 -2.43 14.61 -6.96
CA SER A 73 -3.47 14.57 -8.01
C SER A 73 -4.30 13.28 -7.98
N ILE A 74 -3.73 12.18 -7.48
CA ILE A 74 -4.38 10.87 -7.42
C ILE A 74 -4.73 10.50 -5.97
N LYS A 75 -6.00 10.25 -5.71
CA LYS A 75 -6.47 9.79 -4.38
C LYS A 75 -6.28 8.28 -4.24
N HIS A 76 -5.03 7.82 -4.10
CA HIS A 76 -4.69 6.39 -4.03
C HIS A 76 -5.50 5.61 -2.97
N ALA A 77 -5.85 6.24 -1.85
CA ALA A 77 -6.66 5.61 -0.81
C ALA A 77 -8.10 5.27 -1.24
N LEU A 78 -8.61 5.85 -2.34
CA LEU A 78 -9.95 5.60 -2.87
C LEU A 78 -9.96 4.70 -4.10
N ILE A 79 -8.78 4.32 -4.63
CA ILE A 79 -8.69 3.42 -5.76
C ILE A 79 -9.01 2.01 -5.27
N ARG A 80 -10.01 1.40 -5.92
CA ARG A 80 -10.51 0.05 -5.64
C ARG A 80 -10.86 -0.62 -6.96
N ASP A 81 -10.60 -1.91 -7.06
CA ASP A 81 -10.92 -2.70 -8.25
C ASP A 81 -12.30 -3.34 -8.09
N TYR A 82 -13.34 -2.55 -8.40
CA TYR A 82 -14.73 -2.99 -8.23
C TYR A 82 -15.06 -4.24 -9.06
N ASP A 83 -14.45 -4.41 -10.23
CA ASP A 83 -14.67 -5.57 -11.10
C ASP A 83 -14.17 -6.87 -10.44
N ALA A 84 -12.93 -6.86 -9.93
CA ALA A 84 -12.39 -7.99 -9.18
C ALA A 84 -13.18 -8.27 -7.89
N GLU A 85 -13.63 -7.23 -7.18
CA GLU A 85 -14.47 -7.38 -5.99
C GLU A 85 -15.81 -8.05 -6.31
N VAL A 86 -16.50 -7.62 -7.39
CA VAL A 86 -17.76 -8.21 -7.85
C VAL A 86 -17.56 -9.65 -8.28
N SER A 87 -16.54 -9.94 -9.11
CA SER A 87 -16.26 -11.32 -9.56
C SER A 87 -16.00 -12.27 -8.38
N ARG A 88 -15.35 -11.78 -7.33
CA ARG A 88 -15.11 -12.56 -6.11
C ARG A 88 -16.39 -12.82 -5.32
N LEU A 89 -17.28 -11.82 -5.24
CA LEU A 89 -18.58 -11.93 -4.58
C LEU A 89 -19.52 -12.89 -5.33
N GLU A 90 -19.56 -12.84 -6.66
CA GLU A 90 -20.36 -13.74 -7.49
C GLU A 90 -19.93 -15.20 -7.28
N ARG A 91 -18.63 -15.48 -7.34
CA ARG A 91 -18.12 -16.84 -7.12
C ARG A 91 -18.44 -17.38 -5.73
N PHE A 92 -18.47 -16.50 -4.73
CA PHE A 92 -18.86 -16.88 -3.37
C PHE A 92 -20.37 -17.15 -3.26
N GLY A 93 -21.20 -16.42 -4.00
CA GLY A 93 -22.63 -16.69 -4.12
C GLY A 93 -22.89 -18.08 -4.73
N GLU A 94 -22.23 -18.39 -5.84
CA GLU A 94 -22.33 -19.70 -6.50
C GLU A 94 -21.89 -20.85 -5.56
N GLU A 95 -20.80 -20.67 -4.79
CA GLU A 95 -20.32 -21.67 -3.82
C GLU A 95 -21.35 -21.97 -2.71
N LEU A 96 -22.03 -20.93 -2.20
CA LEU A 96 -23.05 -21.08 -1.17
C LEU A 96 -24.31 -21.80 -1.69
N GLU A 97 -24.71 -21.51 -2.93
CA GLU A 97 -25.85 -22.16 -3.59
C GLU A 97 -25.56 -23.63 -3.94
N GLU A 98 -24.34 -23.97 -4.37
CA GLU A 98 -23.94 -25.37 -4.65
C GLU A 98 -23.85 -26.23 -3.37
N SER A 99 -23.66 -25.59 -2.21
CA SER A 99 -23.54 -26.25 -0.90
C SER A 99 -24.87 -26.48 -0.18
N THR A 100 -26.01 -26.09 -0.78
CA THR A 100 -27.38 -26.19 -0.22
C THR A 100 -28.21 -27.24 -0.94
#